data_AF-A0A3D0D0K8-F1
#
_entry.id   AF-A0A3D0D0K8-F1
#
_cell.length_a   1.000
_cell.length_b   1.000
_cell.length_c   1.000
_cell.angle_alpha   90.00
_cell.angle_beta   90.00
_cell.angle_gamma   90.00
#
_symmetry.space_group_name_H-M   'P 1'
#
loop_
_entity.id
_entity.type
_entity.pdbx_description
1 polymer ?
#
loop_
_entity_poly.entity_id
_entity_poly.type
_entity_poly.pdbx_seq_one_letter_code
_entity_poly.pdbx_strand_id
1 'polypeptide(L)'
;MLIFVAGTILLTLGLAVLTTQTALLLRRGPLPVNPLLTWPDNIFRLLLIALCLGLILTAQWSAGLPTTAFGFVPFSLSRDLLGGVALGLLLPLVANALSILVLPGRGNAFYSRNAILTMRPHSRDQLVVIIAAAFPAALLEELLFRAMLLSGMSAALHLPIGLALVVSSLAFGSMHLAQGLWGALVTALIGALLGAALLLTGGFWLPLIAHWTMNSAQFTLAYLRPDLIGAE
;
A
#
# COMPACT_ATOMS: atom_id res chain seq x y z
N MET A 1 -24.93 6.62 4.60
CA MET A 1 -23.83 6.34 5.54
C MET A 1 -23.55 4.84 5.74
N LEU A 2 -24.57 4.03 6.11
CA LEU A 2 -24.40 2.62 6.46
C LEU A 2 -23.67 1.78 5.40
N ILE A 3 -24.01 1.95 4.12
CA ILE A 3 -23.40 1.23 2.99
C ILE A 3 -21.89 1.48 2.93
N PHE A 4 -21.45 2.73 3.06
CA PHE A 4 -20.03 3.09 3.04
C PHE A 4 -19.27 2.46 4.22
N VAL A 5 -19.80 2.57 5.44
CA VAL A 5 -19.16 2.03 6.64
C VAL A 5 -19.07 0.50 6.58
N ALA A 6 -20.21 -0.17 6.37
CA ALA A 6 -20.24 -1.63 6.30
C ALA A 6 -19.43 -2.16 5.12
N GLY A 7 -19.54 -1.53 3.95
CA GLY A 7 -18.79 -1.90 2.76
C GLY A 7 -17.29 -1.75 2.93
N THR A 8 -16.82 -0.67 3.57
CA THR A 8 -15.38 -0.46 3.85
C THR A 8 -14.85 -1.53 4.81
N ILE A 9 -15.59 -1.84 5.88
CA ILE A 9 -15.21 -2.89 6.84
C ILE A 9 -15.15 -4.26 6.15
N LEU A 10 -16.21 -4.63 5.43
CA LEU A 10 -16.28 -5.92 4.72
C LEU A 10 -15.19 -6.06 3.66
N LEU A 11 -14.91 -5.00 2.90
CA LEU A 11 -13.83 -4.97 1.92
C LEU A 11 -12.47 -5.16 2.59
N THR A 12 -12.21 -4.45 3.69
CA THR A 12 -10.97 -4.56 4.46
C THR A 12 -10.78 -5.98 5.00
N LEU A 13 -11.82 -6.57 5.58
CA LEU A 13 -11.78 -7.95 6.09
C LEU A 13 -11.59 -8.96 4.97
N GLY A 14 -12.29 -8.80 3.85
CA GLY A 14 -12.13 -9.65 2.67
C GLY A 14 -10.71 -9.63 2.14
N LEU A 15 -10.10 -8.45 2.03
CA LEU A 15 -8.70 -8.30 1.62
C LEU A 15 -7.73 -8.86 2.66
N ALA A 16 -8.00 -8.71 3.97
CA ALA A 16 -7.20 -9.36 5.00
C ALA A 16 -7.16 -10.88 4.83
N VAL A 17 -8.32 -11.49 4.55
CA VAL A 17 -8.44 -12.94 4.31
C VAL A 17 -7.67 -13.33 3.04
N LEU A 18 -7.88 -12.64 1.92
CA LEU A 18 -7.21 -12.93 0.65
C LEU A 18 -5.68 -12.81 0.79
N THR A 19 -5.19 -11.75 1.42
CA THR A 19 -3.75 -11.56 1.61
C THR A 19 -3.17 -12.60 2.58
N THR A 20 -3.92 -13.03 3.58
CA THR A 20 -3.52 -14.15 4.45
C THR A 20 -3.42 -15.46 3.67
N GLN A 21 -4.37 -15.74 2.77
CA GLN A 21 -4.32 -16.91 1.89
C GLN A 21 -3.11 -16.86 0.97
N THR A 22 -2.82 -15.71 0.35
CA THR A 22 -1.60 -15.51 -0.45
C THR A 22 -0.34 -15.72 0.38
N ALA A 23 -0.30 -15.22 1.62
CA ALA A 23 0.82 -15.45 2.53
C ALA A 23 1.03 -16.95 2.82
N LEU A 24 -0.05 -17.70 3.02
CA LEU A 24 0.00 -19.16 3.23
C LEU A 24 0.46 -19.92 1.99
N LEU A 25 0.07 -19.47 0.79
CA LEU A 25 0.55 -20.04 -0.48
C LEU A 25 2.07 -19.81 -0.64
N LEU A 26 2.54 -18.59 -0.36
CA LEU A 26 3.96 -18.25 -0.44
C LEU A 26 4.83 -19.01 0.56
N ARG A 27 4.27 -19.58 1.64
CA ARG A 27 5.01 -20.50 2.53
C ARG A 27 5.32 -21.84 1.87
N ARG A 28 4.57 -22.25 0.84
CA ARG A 28 4.76 -23.51 0.12
C ARG A 28 5.81 -23.40 -0.99
N GLY A 29 6.07 -22.19 -1.47
CA GLY A 29 7.01 -21.90 -2.55
C GLY A 29 6.66 -20.59 -3.25
N PRO A 30 7.53 -20.09 -4.15
CA PRO A 30 7.18 -18.97 -5.02
C PRO A 30 6.03 -19.35 -5.95
N LEU A 31 5.15 -18.40 -6.24
CA LEU A 31 4.12 -18.56 -7.27
C LEU A 31 4.77 -18.68 -8.66
N PRO A 32 4.17 -19.47 -9.58
CA PRO A 32 4.72 -19.68 -10.91
C PRO A 32 4.60 -18.45 -11.82
N VAL A 33 3.79 -17.46 -11.44
CA VAL A 33 3.53 -16.23 -12.19
C VAL A 33 3.59 -15.03 -11.25
N ASN A 34 3.98 -13.87 -11.77
CA ASN A 34 3.94 -12.61 -11.05
C ASN A 34 2.50 -12.02 -11.11
N PRO A 35 1.79 -11.86 -9.97
CA PRO A 35 0.43 -11.32 -9.94
C PRO A 35 0.27 -9.90 -10.50
N LEU A 36 1.36 -9.13 -10.64
CA LEU A 36 1.32 -7.83 -11.31
C LEU A 36 1.23 -7.96 -12.83
N LEU A 37 1.61 -9.10 -13.39
CA LEU A 37 1.64 -9.33 -14.83
C LEU A 37 0.45 -10.14 -15.35
N THR A 38 -0.32 -10.79 -14.47
CA THR A 38 -1.46 -11.58 -14.93
C THR A 38 -2.68 -10.68 -15.17
N TRP A 39 -3.41 -10.94 -16.25
CA TRP A 39 -4.63 -10.18 -16.53
C TRP A 39 -5.74 -10.42 -15.48
N PRO A 40 -5.96 -11.63 -14.90
CA PRO A 40 -7.02 -11.82 -13.91
C PRO A 40 -6.79 -11.00 -12.64
N ASP A 41 -5.55 -10.95 -12.13
CA ASP A 41 -5.21 -10.19 -10.93
C ASP A 41 -5.36 -8.68 -11.18
N ASN A 42 -4.98 -8.20 -12.37
CA ASN A 42 -5.17 -6.80 -12.73
C ASN A 42 -6.65 -6.42 -12.90
N ILE A 43 -7.48 -7.28 -13.52
CA ILE A 43 -8.93 -7.05 -13.59
C ILE A 43 -9.54 -7.02 -12.19
N PHE A 44 -9.21 -8.00 -11.35
CA PHE A 44 -9.69 -8.05 -9.97
C PHE A 44 -9.34 -6.77 -9.21
N ARG A 45 -8.09 -6.28 -9.34
CA ARG A 45 -7.65 -5.02 -8.74
C ARG A 45 -8.43 -3.81 -9.25
N LEU A 46 -8.69 -3.72 -10.54
CA LEU A 46 -9.50 -2.64 -11.12
C LEU A 46 -10.95 -2.68 -10.61
N LEU A 47 -11.53 -3.87 -10.44
CA LEU A 47 -12.86 -4.03 -9.84
C LEU A 47 -12.87 -3.58 -8.37
N LEU A 48 -11.83 -3.87 -7.60
CA LEU A 48 -11.70 -3.40 -6.22
C LEU A 48 -11.53 -1.88 -6.15
N ILE A 49 -10.78 -1.26 -7.07
CA ILE A 49 -10.69 0.20 -7.18
C ILE A 49 -12.07 0.78 -7.48
N ALA A 50 -12.78 0.22 -8.47
CA ALA A 50 -14.13 0.65 -8.80
C ALA A 50 -15.09 0.53 -7.60
N LEU A 51 -14.97 -0.55 -6.82
CA LEU A 51 -15.72 -0.74 -5.59
C LEU A 51 -15.37 0.32 -4.53
N CYS A 52 -14.09 0.62 -4.32
CA CYS A 52 -13.66 1.70 -3.41
C CYS A 52 -14.27 3.05 -3.81
N LEU A 53 -14.16 3.42 -5.09
CA LEU A 53 -14.73 4.65 -5.62
C LEU A 53 -16.27 4.67 -5.50
N GLY A 54 -16.94 3.54 -5.77
CA GLY A 54 -18.38 3.38 -5.58
C GLY A 54 -18.80 3.58 -4.13
N LEU A 55 -18.08 3.00 -3.17
CA LEU A 55 -18.32 3.19 -1.74
C LEU A 55 -18.13 4.66 -1.33
N ILE A 56 -17.08 5.32 -1.83
CA ILE A 56 -16.85 6.76 -1.60
C ILE A 56 -18.01 7.59 -2.17
N LEU A 57 -18.50 7.29 -3.38
CA LEU A 57 -19.66 7.95 -3.98
C LEU A 57 -20.94 7.75 -3.14
N THR A 58 -21.16 6.55 -2.59
CA THR A 58 -22.31 6.32 -1.70
C THR A 58 -22.22 7.17 -0.43
N ALA A 59 -21.03 7.39 0.10
CA ALA A 59 -20.81 8.26 1.26
C ALA A 59 -21.11 9.72 0.94
N GLN A 60 -20.66 10.21 -0.22
CA GLN A 60 -20.97 11.56 -0.68
C GLN A 60 -22.47 11.76 -0.88
N TRP A 61 -23.13 10.83 -1.57
CA TRP A 61 -24.55 10.96 -1.88
C TRP A 61 -25.47 10.79 -0.66
N SER A 62 -25.22 9.75 0.17
CA SER A 62 -26.13 9.41 1.27
C SER A 62 -25.83 10.11 2.59
N ALA A 63 -24.63 10.69 2.75
CA ALA A 63 -24.22 11.37 3.98
C ALA A 63 -23.69 12.79 3.75
N GLY A 64 -23.64 13.27 2.50
CA GLY A 64 -23.20 14.63 2.19
C GLY A 64 -21.72 14.87 2.49
N LEU A 65 -20.89 13.82 2.63
CA LEU A 65 -19.46 13.99 2.84
C LEU A 65 -18.84 14.63 1.60
N PRO A 66 -18.06 15.72 1.73
CA PRO A 66 -17.38 16.32 0.58
C PRO A 66 -16.23 15.41 0.09
N THR A 67 -15.81 15.59 -1.16
CA THR A 67 -14.63 14.89 -1.72
C THR A 67 -13.36 15.11 -0.89
N THR A 68 -13.23 16.27 -0.27
CA THR A 68 -12.12 16.62 0.63
C THR A 68 -12.09 15.76 1.90
N ALA A 69 -13.21 15.17 2.33
CA ALA A 69 -13.23 14.21 3.43
C ALA A 69 -12.46 12.91 3.11
N PHE A 70 -12.14 12.67 1.83
CA PHE A 70 -11.35 11.54 1.34
C PHE A 70 -9.95 11.97 0.90
N GLY A 71 -9.57 13.24 1.10
CA GLY A 71 -8.29 13.80 0.65
C GLY A 71 -8.25 14.16 -0.84
N PHE A 72 -9.38 14.13 -1.54
CA PHE A 72 -9.43 14.46 -2.97
C PHE A 72 -9.44 15.98 -3.15
N VAL A 73 -8.23 16.53 -3.29
CA VAL A 73 -7.95 17.93 -3.60
C VAL A 73 -7.26 18.03 -4.97
N PRO A 74 -7.25 19.22 -5.62
CA PRO A 74 -6.50 19.42 -6.86
C PRO A 74 -5.02 19.05 -6.72
N PHE A 75 -4.49 18.42 -7.77
CA PHE A 75 -3.10 18.00 -7.84
C PHE A 75 -2.15 19.20 -7.88
N SER A 76 -1.09 19.15 -7.09
CA SER A 76 -0.01 20.12 -7.06
C SER A 76 1.30 19.45 -7.46
N LEU A 77 1.93 19.92 -8.53
CA LEU A 77 3.18 19.35 -9.03
C LEU A 77 4.29 19.34 -7.97
N SER A 78 4.48 20.45 -7.25
CA SER A 78 5.55 20.56 -6.25
C SER A 78 5.30 19.71 -5.02
N ARG A 79 4.09 19.77 -4.46
CA ARG A 79 3.75 19.02 -3.24
C ARG A 79 3.58 17.54 -3.52
N ASP A 80 2.81 17.18 -4.54
CA ASP A 80 2.34 15.81 -4.74
C ASP A 80 3.32 15.00 -5.58
N LEU A 81 3.84 15.54 -6.70
CA LEU A 81 4.83 14.83 -7.50
C LEU A 81 6.21 14.86 -6.83
N LEU A 82 6.77 16.06 -6.62
CA LEU A 82 8.14 16.15 -6.10
C LEU A 82 8.20 15.68 -4.65
N GLY A 83 7.26 16.11 -3.81
CA GLY A 83 7.17 15.65 -2.42
C GLY A 83 6.88 14.15 -2.31
N GLY A 84 5.99 13.62 -3.16
CA GLY A 84 5.71 12.18 -3.22
C GLY A 84 6.94 11.37 -3.62
N VAL A 85 7.63 11.74 -4.72
CA VAL A 85 8.85 11.06 -5.16
C VAL A 85 9.94 11.14 -4.10
N ALA A 86 10.18 12.32 -3.52
CA ALA A 86 11.19 12.49 -2.47
C ALA A 86 10.89 11.61 -1.25
N LEU A 87 9.64 11.63 -0.77
CA LEU A 87 9.21 10.80 0.36
C LEU A 87 9.33 9.30 0.02
N GLY A 88 8.92 8.90 -1.19
CA GLY A 88 8.94 7.51 -1.63
C GLY A 88 10.34 6.94 -1.85
N LEU A 89 11.33 7.79 -2.14
CA LEU A 89 12.74 7.38 -2.17
C LEU A 89 13.37 7.38 -0.78
N LEU A 90 12.99 8.33 0.10
CA LEU A 90 13.57 8.48 1.42
C LEU A 90 13.10 7.39 2.41
N LEU A 91 11.80 7.08 2.43
CA LEU A 91 11.22 6.14 3.41
C LEU A 91 11.87 4.75 3.39
N PRO A 92 12.08 4.09 2.23
CA PRO A 92 12.76 2.80 2.18
C PRO A 92 14.20 2.84 2.70
N LEU A 93 14.94 3.92 2.43
CA LEU A 93 16.32 4.09 2.88
C LEU A 93 16.39 4.20 4.41
N VAL A 94 15.51 5.02 4.99
CA VAL A 94 15.41 5.18 6.44
C VAL A 94 14.95 3.87 7.10
N ALA A 95 13.92 3.22 6.56
CA ALA A 95 13.42 1.94 7.07
C ALA A 95 14.50 0.85 7.06
N ASN A 96 15.29 0.78 5.98
CA ASN A 96 16.39 -0.15 5.87
C ASN A 96 17.52 0.16 6.87
N ALA A 97 17.95 1.43 6.97
CA ALA A 97 18.98 1.85 7.91
C ALA A 97 18.57 1.54 9.37
N LEU A 98 17.34 1.85 9.76
CA LEU A 98 16.82 1.53 11.09
C LEU A 98 16.79 0.02 11.36
N SER A 99 16.45 -0.79 10.37
CA SER A 99 16.40 -2.24 10.56
C SER A 99 17.79 -2.86 10.72
N ILE A 100 18.80 -2.33 10.04
CA ILE A 100 20.20 -2.72 10.26
C ILE A 100 20.64 -2.41 11.70
N LEU A 101 20.23 -1.26 12.23
CA LEU A 101 20.56 -0.83 13.58
C LEU A 101 19.85 -1.64 14.67
N VAL A 102 18.55 -1.93 14.49
CA VAL A 102 17.72 -2.63 15.48
C VAL A 102 17.94 -4.15 15.44
N LEU A 103 18.20 -4.72 14.27
CA LEU A 103 18.36 -6.16 14.06
C LEU A 103 19.70 -6.46 13.35
N PRO A 104 20.84 -6.18 13.98
CA PRO A 104 22.15 -6.40 13.36
C PRO A 104 22.33 -7.89 13.04
N GLY A 105 22.85 -8.18 11.83
CA GLY A 105 23.12 -9.54 11.37
C GLY A 105 21.90 -10.34 10.90
N ARG A 106 20.68 -9.78 10.92
CA ARG A 106 19.46 -10.48 10.49
C ARG A 106 19.19 -10.46 8.98
N GLY A 107 20.12 -9.90 8.18
CA GLY A 107 19.99 -9.78 6.73
C GLY A 107 18.72 -9.00 6.31
N ASN A 108 18.33 -9.14 5.03
CA ASN A 108 17.13 -8.50 4.48
C ASN A 108 15.86 -9.24 4.95
N ALA A 109 15.53 -9.14 6.25
CA ALA A 109 14.40 -9.83 6.89
C ALA A 109 13.02 -9.20 6.58
N PHE A 110 12.94 -8.32 5.57
CA PHE A 110 11.75 -7.54 5.24
C PHE A 110 10.77 -8.25 4.32
N TYR A 111 11.21 -9.24 3.56
CA TYR A 111 10.34 -9.96 2.64
C TYR A 111 10.68 -11.44 2.72
N SER A 112 9.67 -12.29 2.61
CA SER A 112 9.94 -13.70 2.41
C SER A 112 10.63 -13.90 1.06
N ARG A 113 11.64 -14.76 1.02
CA ARG A 113 12.36 -15.10 -0.23
C ARG A 113 11.40 -15.47 -1.36
N ASN A 114 10.34 -16.20 -1.05
CA ASN A 114 9.33 -16.60 -2.04
C ASN A 114 8.55 -15.40 -2.59
N ALA A 115 8.19 -14.40 -1.76
CA ALA A 115 7.55 -13.18 -2.24
C ALA A 115 8.47 -12.42 -3.21
N ILE A 116 9.76 -12.32 -2.88
CA ILE A 116 10.76 -11.69 -3.75
C ILE A 116 10.86 -12.41 -5.08
N LEU A 117 11.03 -13.74 -5.05
CA LEU A 117 11.16 -14.54 -6.27
C LEU A 117 9.90 -14.47 -7.14
N THR A 118 8.71 -14.41 -6.54
CA THR A 118 7.45 -14.22 -7.26
C THR A 118 7.34 -12.86 -7.93
N MET A 119 7.82 -11.81 -7.27
CA MET A 119 7.59 -10.43 -7.71
C MET A 119 8.74 -9.83 -8.52
N ARG A 120 9.94 -10.44 -8.50
CA ARG A 120 11.12 -9.86 -9.16
C ARG A 120 10.93 -9.78 -10.68
N PRO A 121 11.31 -8.66 -11.31
CA PRO A 121 11.44 -8.59 -12.76
C PRO A 121 12.62 -9.44 -13.26
N HIS A 122 12.45 -10.11 -14.40
CA HIS A 122 13.53 -10.91 -15.03
C HIS A 122 14.13 -10.24 -16.27
N SER A 123 13.52 -9.16 -16.77
CA SER A 123 13.99 -8.37 -17.90
C SER A 123 13.62 -6.90 -17.72
N ARG A 124 14.23 -6.01 -18.52
CA ARG A 124 13.89 -4.58 -18.51
C ARG A 124 12.43 -4.32 -18.88
N ASP A 125 11.93 -5.04 -19.88
CA ASP A 125 10.53 -4.91 -20.32
C ASP A 125 9.57 -5.35 -19.21
N GLN A 126 9.88 -6.45 -18.52
CA GLN A 126 9.10 -6.86 -17.35
C GLN A 126 9.16 -5.82 -16.23
N LEU A 127 10.31 -5.20 -15.97
CA LEU A 127 10.45 -4.16 -14.95
C LEU A 127 9.52 -2.98 -15.24
N VAL A 128 9.49 -2.49 -16.49
CA VAL A 128 8.62 -1.38 -16.89
C VAL A 128 7.15 -1.73 -16.69
N VAL A 129 6.73 -2.93 -17.12
CA VAL A 129 5.33 -3.38 -16.97
C VAL A 129 4.97 -3.58 -15.50
N ILE A 130 5.87 -4.13 -14.67
CA ILE A 130 5.67 -4.30 -13.22
C ILE A 130 5.53 -2.93 -12.54
N ILE A 131 6.38 -1.97 -12.86
CA ILE A 131 6.28 -0.59 -12.33
C ILE A 131 4.95 0.05 -12.70
N ALA A 132 4.51 -0.11 -13.96
CA ALA A 132 3.22 0.40 -14.41
C ALA A 132 2.05 -0.29 -13.66
N ALA A 133 2.09 -1.61 -13.51
CA ALA A 133 1.08 -2.40 -12.80
C ALA A 133 1.09 -2.19 -11.28
N ALA A 134 2.20 -1.70 -10.71
CA ALA A 134 2.30 -1.32 -9.31
C ALA A 134 1.50 -0.04 -8.99
N PHE A 135 1.24 0.81 -9.98
CA PHE A 135 0.44 2.03 -9.79
C PHE A 135 -1.00 1.71 -9.34
N PRO A 136 -1.79 0.88 -10.06
CA PRO A 136 -3.12 0.52 -9.58
C PRO A 136 -3.08 -0.27 -8.26
N ALA A 137 -1.98 -0.96 -7.93
CA ALA A 137 -1.83 -1.62 -6.62
C ALA A 137 -1.73 -0.57 -5.50
N ALA A 138 -0.81 0.39 -5.65
CA ALA A 138 -0.69 1.52 -4.72
C ALA A 138 -2.00 2.34 -4.65
N LEU A 139 -2.68 2.56 -5.78
CA LEU A 139 -3.96 3.26 -5.82
C LEU A 139 -5.04 2.55 -5.00
N LEU A 140 -5.20 1.24 -5.16
CA LEU A 140 -6.14 0.45 -4.38
C LEU A 140 -5.86 0.57 -2.88
N GLU A 141 -4.59 0.39 -2.50
CA GLU A 141 -4.17 0.43 -1.10
C GLU A 141 -4.38 1.83 -0.49
N GLU A 142 -3.97 2.90 -1.19
CA GLU A 142 -4.19 4.26 -0.68
C GLU A 142 -5.68 4.63 -0.62
N LEU A 143 -6.50 4.21 -1.60
CA LEU A 143 -7.94 4.42 -1.55
C LEU A 143 -8.54 3.76 -0.31
N LEU A 144 -8.20 2.50 -0.05
CA LEU A 144 -8.76 1.76 1.07
C LEU A 144 -8.24 2.29 2.42
N PHE A 145 -6.93 2.42 2.58
CA PHE A 145 -6.33 2.68 3.90
C PHE A 145 -6.32 4.18 4.25
N ARG A 146 -6.05 5.06 3.28
CA ARG A 146 -5.90 6.51 3.53
C ARG A 146 -7.19 7.26 3.26
N ALA A 147 -7.77 7.10 2.08
CA ALA A 147 -9.00 7.80 1.73
C ALA A 147 -10.20 7.27 2.53
N MET A 148 -10.40 5.96 2.59
CA MET A 148 -11.58 5.35 3.22
C MET A 148 -11.41 5.08 4.71
N LEU A 149 -10.48 4.21 5.13
CA LEU A 149 -10.34 3.79 6.53
C LEU A 149 -9.82 4.89 7.47
N LEU A 150 -8.90 5.73 7.02
CA LEU A 150 -8.38 6.84 7.82
C LEU A 150 -9.34 8.05 7.76
N SER A 151 -9.37 8.73 6.62
CA SER A 151 -10.05 10.03 6.52
C SER A 151 -11.57 9.87 6.44
N GLY A 152 -12.05 8.99 5.56
CA GLY A 152 -13.48 8.76 5.32
C GLY A 152 -14.22 8.22 6.54
N MET A 153 -13.70 7.19 7.22
CA MET A 153 -14.31 6.65 8.45
C MET A 153 -14.28 7.67 9.59
N SER A 154 -13.18 8.42 9.74
CA SER A 154 -13.11 9.48 10.77
C SER A 154 -14.19 10.54 10.55
N ALA A 155 -14.37 10.99 9.30
CA ALA A 155 -15.44 11.93 8.94
C ALA A 155 -16.85 11.32 9.09
N ALA A 156 -17.05 10.08 8.66
CA ALA A 156 -18.34 9.40 8.67
C ALA A 156 -18.85 9.09 10.09
N LEU A 157 -17.94 8.68 10.98
CA LEU A 157 -18.26 8.16 12.31
C LEU A 157 -17.82 9.13 13.44
N HIS A 158 -17.29 10.30 13.09
CA HIS A 158 -16.73 11.28 14.04
C HIS A 158 -15.65 10.66 14.95
N LEU A 159 -14.86 9.72 14.42
CA LEU A 159 -13.80 9.07 15.19
C LEU A 159 -12.63 10.04 15.38
N PRO A 160 -11.94 10.01 16.54
CA PRO A 160 -10.70 10.74 16.72
C PRO A 160 -9.70 10.40 15.62
N ILE A 161 -9.16 11.41 14.93
CA ILE A 161 -8.31 11.17 13.75
C ILE A 161 -7.04 10.38 14.08
N GLY A 162 -6.50 10.55 15.29
CA GLY A 162 -5.36 9.76 15.78
C GLY A 162 -5.69 8.27 15.95
N LEU A 163 -6.92 7.94 16.39
CA LEU A 163 -7.38 6.56 16.47
C LEU A 163 -7.52 5.96 15.06
N ALA A 164 -8.13 6.70 14.14
CA ALA A 164 -8.27 6.26 12.75
C ALA A 164 -6.90 6.02 12.08
N LEU A 165 -5.90 6.87 12.38
CA LEU A 165 -4.53 6.72 11.90
C LEU A 165 -3.88 5.43 12.41
N VAL A 166 -4.00 5.16 13.71
CA VAL A 166 -3.45 3.93 14.30
C VAL A 166 -4.15 2.69 13.72
N VAL A 167 -5.48 2.68 13.67
CA VAL A 167 -6.25 1.53 13.19
C VAL A 167 -5.96 1.24 11.72
N SER A 168 -5.97 2.26 10.85
CA SER A 168 -5.69 2.06 9.42
C SER A 168 -4.25 1.58 9.19
N SER A 169 -3.29 2.08 9.96
CA SER A 169 -1.87 1.70 9.86
C SER A 169 -1.62 0.28 10.34
N LEU A 170 -2.25 -0.14 11.44
CA LEU A 170 -2.17 -1.52 11.93
C LEU A 170 -2.86 -2.49 10.98
N ALA A 171 -4.03 -2.12 10.43
CA ALA A 171 -4.71 -2.91 9.41
C ALA A 171 -3.79 -3.10 8.17
N PHE A 172 -3.20 -2.01 7.68
CA PHE A 172 -2.25 -2.03 6.57
C PHE A 172 -1.05 -2.95 6.83
N GLY A 173 -0.37 -2.79 7.97
CA GLY A 173 0.77 -3.63 8.35
C GLY A 173 0.40 -5.10 8.56
N SER A 174 -0.78 -5.39 9.14
CA SER A 174 -1.22 -6.77 9.36
C SER A 174 -1.42 -7.56 8.06
N MET A 175 -1.83 -6.89 6.97
CA MET A 175 -1.93 -7.53 5.66
C MET A 175 -0.55 -7.82 5.07
N HIS A 176 0.54 -7.32 5.66
CA HIS A 176 1.89 -7.58 5.21
C HIS A 176 2.61 -8.67 6.02
N LEU A 177 1.91 -9.45 6.85
CA LEU A 177 2.52 -10.53 7.65
C LEU A 177 3.24 -11.61 6.83
N ALA A 178 3.01 -11.71 5.51
CA ALA A 178 3.80 -12.53 4.59
C ALA A 178 5.30 -12.17 4.57
N GLN A 179 5.63 -10.94 5.01
CA GLN A 179 6.97 -10.41 5.18
C GLN A 179 7.62 -10.83 6.51
N GLY A 180 6.87 -11.49 7.39
CA GLY A 180 7.25 -11.70 8.79
C GLY A 180 6.81 -10.54 9.68
N LEU A 181 6.88 -10.74 11.00
CA LEU A 181 6.39 -9.77 11.98
C LEU A 181 7.11 -8.42 11.89
N TRP A 182 8.43 -8.42 11.70
CA TRP A 182 9.19 -7.18 11.58
C TRP A 182 8.82 -6.38 10.33
N GLY A 183 8.73 -7.02 9.16
CA GLY A 183 8.28 -6.38 7.93
C GLY A 183 6.87 -5.80 8.05
N ALA A 184 5.95 -6.53 8.70
CA ALA A 184 4.61 -6.03 9.00
C ALA A 184 4.61 -4.80 9.92
N LEU A 185 5.46 -4.76 10.94
CA LEU A 185 5.59 -3.60 11.84
C LEU A 185 6.18 -2.38 11.12
N VAL A 186 7.23 -2.57 10.32
CA VAL A 186 7.79 -1.49 9.50
C VAL A 186 6.78 -0.99 8.48
N THR A 187 6.02 -1.90 7.87
CA THR A 187 4.94 -1.53 6.94
C THR A 187 3.81 -0.79 7.64
N ALA A 188 3.46 -1.13 8.89
CA ALA A 188 2.52 -0.35 9.69
C ALA A 188 3.05 1.07 9.95
N LEU A 189 4.34 1.21 10.26
CA LEU A 189 4.96 2.53 10.46
C LEU A 189 4.96 3.36 9.17
N ILE A 190 5.32 2.76 8.03
CA ILE A 190 5.17 3.39 6.70
C ILE A 190 3.71 3.78 6.46
N GLY A 191 2.78 2.89 6.84
CA GLY A 191 1.34 3.12 6.95
C GLY A 191 1.00 4.46 7.59
N ALA A 192 1.48 4.63 8.81
CA ALA A 192 1.27 5.82 9.63
C ALA A 192 1.94 7.06 9.05
N LEU A 193 3.13 6.95 8.45
CA LEU A 193 3.84 8.08 7.84
C LEU A 193 3.12 8.59 6.58
N LEU A 194 2.63 7.70 5.72
CA LEU A 194 1.81 8.06 4.57
C LEU A 194 0.45 8.63 5.01
N GLY A 195 -0.16 8.07 6.06
CA GLY A 195 -1.36 8.63 6.69
C GLY A 195 -1.12 10.04 7.25
N ALA A 196 0.00 10.26 7.95
CA ALA A 196 0.39 11.58 8.44
C ALA A 196 0.61 12.56 7.27
N ALA A 197 1.23 12.12 6.17
CA ALA A 197 1.39 12.95 4.99
C ALA A 197 0.04 13.37 4.37
N LEU A 198 -0.95 12.48 4.32
CA LEU A 198 -2.33 12.83 3.96
C LEU A 198 -2.89 13.90 4.91
N LEU A 199 -2.79 13.69 6.22
CA LEU A 199 -3.37 14.61 7.22
C LEU A 199 -2.72 15.99 7.21
N LEU A 200 -1.40 16.07 7.00
CA LEU A 200 -0.64 17.32 6.95
C LEU A 200 -0.93 18.12 5.67
N THR A 201 -1.16 17.45 4.55
CA THR A 201 -1.38 18.11 3.26
C THR A 201 -2.85 18.25 2.88
N GLY A 202 -3.73 17.49 3.53
CA GLY A 202 -5.11 17.28 3.10
C GLY A 202 -5.25 16.54 1.77
N GLY A 203 -4.15 16.02 1.21
CA GLY A 203 -4.07 15.56 -0.17
C GLY A 203 -3.76 14.07 -0.32
N PHE A 204 -4.59 13.38 -1.10
CA PHE A 204 -4.45 11.97 -1.46
C PHE A 204 -3.28 11.69 -2.41
N TRP A 205 -2.93 12.65 -3.26
CA TRP A 205 -1.95 12.42 -4.32
C TRP A 205 -0.53 12.20 -3.80
N LEU A 206 -0.09 12.96 -2.79
CA LEU A 206 1.24 12.81 -2.20
C LEU A 206 1.48 11.37 -1.69
N PRO A 207 0.64 10.79 -0.80
CA PRO A 207 0.89 9.43 -0.32
C PRO A 207 0.78 8.38 -1.44
N LEU A 208 -0.09 8.57 -2.45
CA LEU A 208 -0.16 7.70 -3.62
C LEU A 208 1.15 7.69 -4.42
N ILE A 209 1.66 8.87 -4.77
CA ILE A 209 2.91 8.98 -5.52
C ILE A 209 4.08 8.45 -4.69
N ALA A 210 4.12 8.74 -3.39
CA ALA A 210 5.14 8.21 -2.50
C ALA A 210 5.12 6.68 -2.46
N HIS A 211 3.97 6.07 -2.23
CA HIS A 211 3.82 4.62 -2.19
C HIS A 211 4.19 3.96 -3.53
N TRP A 212 3.68 4.49 -4.65
CA TRP A 212 4.05 3.98 -5.97
C TRP A 212 5.55 4.10 -6.25
N THR A 213 6.18 5.21 -5.83
CA THR A 213 7.62 5.41 -5.95
C THR A 213 8.40 4.40 -5.11
N MET A 214 7.95 4.10 -3.88
CA MET A 214 8.55 3.06 -3.03
C MET A 214 8.53 1.70 -3.73
N ASN A 215 7.36 1.30 -4.25
CA ASN A 215 7.22 0.04 -4.99
C ASN A 215 8.14 0.01 -6.20
N SER A 216 8.20 1.10 -6.97
CA SER A 216 9.04 1.22 -8.16
C SER A 216 10.53 1.12 -7.82
N ALA A 217 10.98 1.77 -6.75
CA ALA A 217 12.36 1.70 -6.27
C ALA A 217 12.72 0.27 -5.83
N GLN A 218 11.81 -0.41 -5.12
CA GLN A 218 12.01 -1.79 -4.68
C GLN A 218 12.10 -2.77 -5.86
N PHE A 219 11.21 -2.68 -6.86
CA PHE A 219 11.29 -3.52 -8.05
C PHE A 219 12.55 -3.25 -8.88
N THR A 220 12.95 -1.98 -8.98
CA THR A 220 14.20 -1.60 -9.65
C THR A 220 15.42 -2.18 -8.95
N LEU A 221 15.46 -2.10 -7.61
CA LEU A 221 16.53 -2.71 -6.82
C LEU A 221 16.54 -4.24 -7.00
N ALA A 222 15.38 -4.87 -7.00
CA ALA A 222 15.24 -6.32 -7.20
C ALA A 222 15.72 -6.79 -8.57
N TYR A 223 15.56 -5.96 -9.60
CA TYR A 223 16.06 -6.24 -10.94
C TYR A 223 17.59 -6.01 -11.04
N LEU A 224 18.10 -4.90 -10.51
CA LEU A 224 19.51 -4.51 -10.67
C LEU A 224 20.45 -5.25 -9.73
N ARG A 225 20.00 -5.57 -8.52
CA ARG A 225 20.80 -6.13 -7.42
C ARG A 225 20.05 -7.26 -6.70
N PRO A 226 19.75 -8.37 -7.41
CA PRO A 226 19.08 -9.53 -6.82
C PRO A 226 19.87 -10.13 -5.64
N ASP A 227 21.20 -9.99 -5.65
CA ASP A 227 22.12 -10.39 -4.59
C ASP A 227 21.82 -9.71 -3.25
N LEU A 228 21.45 -8.43 -3.27
CA LEU A 228 21.19 -7.65 -2.06
C LEU A 228 19.87 -8.01 -1.38
N ILE A 229 18.95 -8.64 -2.11
CA ILE A 229 17.60 -8.95 -1.62
C ILE A 229 17.37 -10.45 -1.41
N GLY A 230 18.43 -11.28 -1.45
CA GLY A 230 18.31 -12.71 -1.18
C GLY A 230 17.52 -13.48 -2.25
N ALA A 231 17.59 -13.02 -3.51
CA ALA A 231 16.94 -13.65 -4.65
C ALA A 231 17.83 -14.68 -5.39
N GLU A 232 19.03 -14.95 -4.86
CA GLU A 232 19.95 -16.03 -5.29
C GLU A 232 19.76 -17.30 -4.44
#